data_AF-A0A6N3EIL0-F1
#
_entry.id   AF-A0A6N3EIL0-F1
#
_cell.length_a   1.000
_cell.length_b   1.000
_cell.length_c   1.000
_cell.angle_alpha   90.00
_cell.angle_beta   90.00
_cell.angle_gamma   90.00
#
_symmetry.space_group_name_H-M   'P 1'
#
loop_
_entity.id
_entity.type
_entity.pdbx_description
1 polymer ?
#
loop_
_entity_poly.entity_id
_entity_poly.type
_entity_poly.pdbx_seq_one_letter_code
_entity_poly.pdbx_strand_id
1 'polypeptide(L)'
;MLCGQSVYEARRRAGRLLAQTWPVEADVVIGIPDSGLDAAMGYAEESRIPYGVGLVKNRYIGRTFITPDQRSREQTVRIKLGALRSCVEGRRVVMIDDSTVRGTTSRQIVVLLREAGAVQVHLRISAPPFITPCYFGTDIPDSEHLIAHDRSPEEICALTGADSLGFLPLKVLHQIAPDAGCGFCDGCFTGNYPIRL
;
A
#
# COMPACT_ATOMS: atom_id res chain seq x y z
N MET A 1 0.09 -21.48 -3.74
CA MET A 1 1.26 -21.45 -2.84
C MET A 1 2.49 -21.11 -3.66
N LEU A 2 3.49 -20.49 -3.05
CA LEU A 2 4.81 -20.22 -3.66
C LEU A 2 5.87 -20.74 -2.70
N CYS A 3 6.77 -21.61 -3.19
CA CYS A 3 7.77 -22.30 -2.36
C CYS A 3 7.21 -22.96 -1.09
N GLY A 4 5.97 -23.44 -1.06
CA GLY A 4 5.33 -23.99 0.14
C GLY A 4 4.58 -22.98 1.01
N GLN A 5 4.79 -21.68 0.83
CA GLN A 5 4.04 -20.63 1.53
C GLN A 5 2.70 -20.33 0.85
N SER A 6 1.63 -20.21 1.64
CA SER A 6 0.39 -19.59 1.19
C SER A 6 0.57 -18.07 1.06
N VAL A 7 0.35 -17.53 -0.14
CA VAL A 7 0.47 -16.09 -0.42
C VAL A 7 -0.56 -15.27 0.39
N TYR A 8 -1.76 -15.82 0.56
CA TYR A 8 -2.81 -15.23 1.39
C TYR A 8 -2.35 -15.06 2.85
N GLU A 9 -1.83 -16.13 3.44
CA GLU A 9 -1.32 -16.09 4.83
C GLU A 9 -0.10 -15.18 4.96
N ALA A 10 0.78 -15.15 3.95
CA ALA A 10 1.93 -14.26 3.96
C ALA A 10 1.52 -12.78 3.98
N ARG A 11 0.51 -12.40 3.18
CA ARG A 11 -0.03 -11.03 3.17
C ARG A 11 -0.73 -10.67 4.47
N ARG A 12 -1.53 -11.59 5.03
CA ARG A 12 -2.14 -11.38 6.36
C ARG A 12 -1.08 -11.19 7.44
N ARG A 13 -0.03 -12.01 7.42
CA ARG A 13 1.10 -11.89 8.34
C ARG A 13 1.84 -10.56 8.19
N ALA A 14 2.04 -10.08 6.96
CA ALA A 14 2.58 -8.74 6.72
C ALA A 14 1.72 -7.66 7.38
N GLY A 15 0.39 -7.75 7.26
CA GLY A 15 -0.56 -6.88 7.96
C GLY A 15 -0.41 -6.88 9.48
N ARG A 16 -0.28 -8.07 10.09
CA ARG A 16 -0.07 -8.21 11.55
C ARG A 16 1.24 -7.56 12.01
N LEU A 17 2.34 -7.86 11.33
CA LEU A 17 3.64 -7.27 11.63
C LEU A 17 3.61 -5.73 11.48
N LEU A 18 2.85 -5.23 10.50
CA LEU A 18 2.68 -3.80 10.28
C LEU A 18 1.88 -3.14 11.41
N ALA A 19 0.84 -3.79 11.95
CA ALA A 19 0.09 -3.32 13.11
C ALA A 19 0.94 -3.30 14.39
N GLN A 20 1.80 -4.30 14.58
CA GLN A 20 2.75 -4.35 15.70
C GLN A 20 3.80 -3.24 15.61
N THR A 21 4.26 -2.93 14.39
CA THR A 21 5.30 -1.92 14.17
C THR A 21 4.75 -0.50 14.24
N TRP A 22 3.58 -0.27 13.64
CA TRP A 22 3.01 1.07 13.46
C TRP A 22 1.58 1.17 14.00
N PRO A 23 1.37 0.89 15.30
CA PRO A 23 0.05 0.97 15.91
C PRO A 23 -0.48 2.40 15.83
N VAL A 24 -1.80 2.53 15.72
CA VAL A 24 -2.47 3.83 15.76
C VAL A 24 -3.90 3.63 16.27
N GLU A 25 -4.41 4.58 17.03
CA GLU A 25 -5.82 4.60 17.37
C GLU A 25 -6.64 5.10 16.19
N ALA A 26 -7.52 4.24 15.69
CA ALA A 26 -8.40 4.57 14.58
C ALA A 26 -9.71 3.78 14.69
N ASP A 27 -10.68 4.12 13.86
CA ASP A 27 -12.06 3.61 13.98
C ASP A 27 -12.37 2.52 12.94
N VAL A 28 -11.60 2.46 11.85
CA VAL A 28 -11.76 1.44 10.80
C VAL A 28 -10.44 1.17 10.07
N VAL A 29 -10.19 -0.09 9.75
CA VAL A 29 -9.12 -0.52 8.83
C VAL A 29 -9.74 -0.85 7.48
N ILE A 30 -9.17 -0.32 6.41
CA ILE A 30 -9.59 -0.57 5.03
C ILE A 30 -8.39 -0.98 4.19
N GLY A 31 -8.59 -1.89 3.24
CA GLY A 31 -7.58 -2.22 2.22
C GLY A 31 -7.88 -1.52 0.91
N ILE A 32 -6.83 -1.13 0.17
CA ILE A 32 -6.97 -0.67 -1.22
C ILE A 32 -7.24 -1.91 -2.10
N PRO A 33 -8.36 -1.97 -2.82
CA PRO A 33 -8.68 -3.14 -3.63
C PRO A 33 -7.82 -3.23 -4.91
N ASP A 34 -7.34 -4.40 -5.31
CA ASP A 34 -7.62 -5.72 -4.73
C ASP A 34 -6.45 -6.27 -3.89
N SER A 35 -5.27 -5.64 -3.96
CA SER A 35 -4.03 -6.21 -3.43
C SER A 35 -3.76 -5.91 -1.96
N GLY A 36 -4.25 -4.79 -1.43
CA GLY A 36 -4.10 -4.40 -0.02
C GLY A 36 -5.08 -5.11 0.94
N LEU A 37 -6.05 -5.86 0.41
CA LEU A 37 -7.16 -6.44 1.20
C LEU A 37 -6.68 -7.46 2.26
N ASP A 38 -5.79 -8.37 1.87
CA ASP A 38 -5.30 -9.43 2.77
C ASP A 38 -4.47 -8.86 3.93
N ALA A 39 -3.61 -7.89 3.63
CA ALA A 39 -2.83 -7.18 4.65
C ALA A 39 -3.74 -6.35 5.57
N ALA A 40 -4.81 -5.75 5.04
CA ALA A 40 -5.81 -5.05 5.85
C ALA A 40 -6.55 -5.96 6.82
N MET A 41 -6.94 -7.16 6.39
CA MET A 41 -7.53 -8.16 7.29
C MET A 41 -6.55 -8.53 8.42
N GLY A 42 -5.28 -8.78 8.08
CA GLY A 42 -4.25 -9.07 9.08
C GLY A 42 -4.01 -7.93 10.07
N TYR A 43 -3.92 -6.69 9.58
CA TYR A 43 -3.74 -5.51 10.40
C TYR A 43 -4.94 -5.31 11.35
N ALA A 44 -6.17 -5.44 10.84
CA ALA A 44 -7.40 -5.30 11.62
C ALA A 44 -7.48 -6.31 12.77
N GLU A 45 -7.14 -7.57 12.51
CA GLU A 45 -7.13 -8.62 13.53
C GLU A 45 -6.12 -8.36 14.65
N GLU A 46 -4.91 -7.96 14.27
CA GLU A 46 -3.83 -7.70 15.23
C GLU A 46 -4.10 -6.43 16.06
N SER A 47 -4.54 -5.35 15.40
CA SER A 47 -4.84 -4.06 16.06
C SER A 47 -6.17 -4.05 16.81
N ARG A 48 -7.05 -5.04 16.56
CA ARG A 48 -8.44 -5.11 17.03
C ARG A 48 -9.33 -3.96 16.55
N ILE A 49 -8.90 -3.20 15.55
CA ILE A 49 -9.71 -2.19 14.89
C ILE A 49 -10.58 -2.91 13.84
N PRO A 50 -11.90 -2.64 13.78
CA PRO A 50 -12.77 -3.36 12.86
C PRO A 50 -12.35 -3.14 11.41
N TYR A 51 -12.31 -4.23 10.65
CA TYR A 51 -12.15 -4.17 9.20
C TYR A 51 -13.45 -3.68 8.55
N GLY A 52 -13.33 -2.79 7.56
CA GLY A 52 -14.44 -2.27 6.79
C GLY A 52 -14.12 -2.18 5.31
N VAL A 53 -15.16 -2.13 4.48
CA VAL A 53 -15.01 -1.84 3.05
C VAL A 53 -15.09 -0.33 2.87
N GLY A 54 -13.94 0.36 2.81
CA GLY A 54 -13.90 1.81 2.60
C GLY A 54 -13.87 2.24 1.14
N LEU A 55 -13.44 1.34 0.25
CA LEU A 55 -13.22 1.60 -1.16
C LEU A 55 -13.85 0.49 -2.00
N VAL A 56 -14.48 0.86 -3.11
CA VAL A 56 -15.03 -0.07 -4.10
C VAL A 56 -14.35 0.18 -5.42
N LYS A 57 -13.79 -0.89 -6.00
CA LYS A 57 -13.22 -0.87 -7.33
C LYS A 57 -14.31 -0.97 -8.38
N ASN A 58 -14.33 0.00 -9.29
CA ASN A 58 -15.20 -0.06 -10.45
C ASN A 58 -14.62 -1.06 -11.46
N ARG A 59 -15.32 -2.20 -11.60
CA ARG A 59 -14.91 -3.34 -12.42
C ARG A 59 -15.15 -3.15 -13.92
N TYR A 60 -15.85 -2.10 -14.32
CA TYR A 60 -16.28 -1.86 -15.70
C TYR A 60 -15.38 -0.87 -16.45
N ILE A 61 -14.28 -0.44 -15.85
CA ILE A 61 -13.31 0.45 -16.52
C ILE A 61 -12.32 -0.37 -17.33
N GLY A 62 -12.49 -0.29 -18.66
CA GLY A 62 -11.47 -0.71 -19.61
C GLY A 62 -10.27 0.24 -19.66
N ARG A 63 -9.27 -0.09 -20.49
CA ARG A 63 -8.16 0.83 -20.79
C ARG A 63 -8.72 2.07 -21.49
N THR A 64 -8.70 3.22 -20.83
CA THR A 64 -8.98 4.51 -21.49
C THR A 64 -7.79 4.89 -22.37
N PHE A 65 -7.89 4.65 -23.67
CA PHE A 65 -6.81 4.89 -24.64
C PHE A 65 -6.65 6.37 -25.05
N ILE A 66 -7.62 7.23 -24.75
CA ILE A 66 -7.61 8.63 -25.14
C ILE A 66 -8.06 9.47 -23.95
N THR A 67 -7.14 10.23 -23.37
CA THR A 67 -7.47 11.25 -22.38
C THR A 67 -6.56 12.46 -22.66
N PRO A 68 -7.08 13.53 -23.27
CA PRO A 68 -6.27 14.54 -23.96
C PRO A 68 -5.56 15.56 -23.03
N ASP A 69 -5.85 15.58 -21.73
CA ASP A 69 -5.37 16.60 -20.81
C ASP A 69 -4.83 16.04 -19.47
N GLN A 70 -3.83 16.73 -18.91
CA GLN A 70 -3.16 16.36 -17.66
C GLN A 70 -4.09 16.41 -16.44
N ARG A 71 -5.12 17.29 -16.46
CA ARG A 71 -6.19 17.39 -15.44
C ARG A 71 -7.08 16.13 -15.42
N SER A 72 -7.35 15.54 -16.56
CA SER A 72 -8.16 14.33 -16.66
C SER A 72 -7.42 13.05 -16.21
N ARG A 73 -6.08 13.06 -16.17
CA ARG A 73 -5.31 11.98 -15.52
C ARG A 73 -5.54 11.93 -14.00
N GLU A 74 -5.74 13.06 -13.34
CA GLU A 74 -6.06 13.10 -11.90
C GLU A 74 -7.48 12.56 -11.61
N GLN A 75 -8.40 12.68 -12.56
CA GLN A 75 -9.73 12.06 -12.46
C GLN A 75 -9.73 10.54 -12.65
N THR A 76 -8.62 9.95 -13.11
CA THR A 76 -8.56 8.52 -13.44
C THR A 76 -8.70 7.62 -12.21
N VAL A 77 -8.23 8.03 -11.02
CA VAL A 77 -8.47 7.25 -9.78
C VAL A 77 -9.93 7.34 -9.33
N ARG A 78 -10.58 8.51 -9.43
CA ARG A 78 -12.02 8.63 -9.13
C ARG A 78 -12.88 7.75 -10.04
N ILE A 79 -12.43 7.54 -11.27
CA ILE A 79 -13.07 6.62 -12.20
C ILE A 79 -12.89 5.19 -11.64
N LYS A 80 -11.65 4.79 -11.29
CA LYS A 80 -11.30 3.42 -10.87
C LYS A 80 -11.78 3.00 -9.47
N LEU A 81 -11.81 3.91 -8.51
CA LEU A 81 -12.11 3.64 -7.10
C LEU A 81 -13.13 4.67 -6.59
N GLY A 82 -14.18 4.18 -5.93
CA GLY A 82 -15.14 5.00 -5.19
C GLY A 82 -15.02 4.78 -3.69
N ALA A 83 -15.02 5.87 -2.90
CA ALA A 83 -15.09 5.77 -1.45
C ALA A 83 -16.52 5.56 -0.97
N LEU A 84 -16.71 4.63 -0.04
CA LEU A 84 -17.99 4.40 0.62
C LEU A 84 -18.13 5.35 1.81
N ARG A 85 -18.77 6.50 1.57
CA ARG A 85 -19.00 7.56 2.59
C ARG A 85 -19.53 6.99 3.91
N SER A 86 -20.53 6.11 3.87
CA SER A 86 -21.12 5.49 5.07
C SER A 86 -20.13 4.70 5.93
N CYS A 87 -18.99 4.30 5.38
CA CYS A 87 -17.96 3.54 6.08
C CYS A 87 -16.81 4.41 6.60
N VAL A 88 -16.64 5.64 6.12
CA VAL A 88 -15.45 6.47 6.38
C VAL A 88 -15.78 7.88 6.92
N GLU A 89 -17.00 8.37 6.75
CA GLU A 89 -17.42 9.69 7.20
C GLU A 89 -17.32 9.83 8.72
N GLY A 90 -16.65 10.88 9.19
CA GLY A 90 -16.42 11.16 10.60
C GLY A 90 -15.40 10.24 11.28
N ARG A 91 -14.73 9.34 10.54
CA ARG A 91 -13.86 8.30 11.11
C ARG A 91 -12.38 8.56 10.86
N ARG A 92 -11.55 8.09 11.79
CA ARG A 92 -10.11 7.90 11.63
C ARG A 92 -9.89 6.57 10.91
N VAL A 93 -9.29 6.63 9.74
CA VAL A 93 -9.17 5.48 8.82
C VAL A 93 -7.71 5.02 8.78
N VAL A 94 -7.47 3.72 8.97
CA VAL A 94 -6.20 3.10 8.57
C VAL A 94 -6.37 2.54 7.17
N MET A 95 -5.61 3.06 6.22
CA MET A 95 -5.61 2.64 4.83
C MET A 95 -4.39 1.78 4.54
N ILE A 96 -4.60 0.52 4.16
CA ILE A 96 -3.52 -0.42 3.81
C ILE A 96 -3.37 -0.52 2.29
N ASP A 97 -2.15 -0.34 1.80
CA ASP A 97 -1.74 -0.65 0.43
C ASP A 97 -0.67 -1.74 0.42
N ASP A 98 -0.52 -2.44 -0.71
CA ASP A 98 0.50 -3.48 -0.85
C ASP A 98 1.91 -2.88 -0.99
N SER A 99 2.00 -1.77 -1.70
CA SER A 99 3.23 -1.14 -2.16
C SER A 99 3.00 0.33 -2.49
N THR A 100 4.06 1.11 -2.58
CA THR A 100 3.99 2.49 -3.05
C THR A 100 5.25 2.81 -3.85
N VAL A 101 5.09 2.92 -5.17
CA VAL A 101 6.20 3.15 -6.11
C VAL A 101 6.36 4.64 -6.42
N ARG A 102 5.31 5.28 -6.96
CA ARG A 102 5.31 6.72 -7.31
C ARG A 102 4.49 7.58 -6.33
N GLY A 103 3.69 6.95 -5.47
CA GLY A 103 2.80 7.58 -4.48
C GLY A 103 1.63 8.41 -5.02
N THR A 104 1.52 8.59 -6.34
CA THR A 104 0.41 9.31 -6.98
C THR A 104 -0.94 8.69 -6.65
N THR A 105 -1.05 7.36 -6.74
CA THR A 105 -2.26 6.61 -6.38
C THR A 105 -2.62 6.81 -4.92
N SER A 106 -1.67 6.61 -4.01
CA SER A 106 -1.89 6.75 -2.56
C SER A 106 -2.38 8.16 -2.21
N ARG A 107 -1.74 9.20 -2.78
CA ARG A 107 -2.18 10.60 -2.63
C ARG A 107 -3.62 10.81 -3.09
N GLN A 108 -3.98 10.30 -4.26
CA GLN A 108 -5.33 10.45 -4.80
C GLN A 108 -6.39 9.74 -3.95
N ILE A 109 -6.06 8.58 -3.38
CA ILE A 109 -6.97 7.85 -2.48
C ILE A 109 -7.11 8.57 -1.13
N VAL A 110 -6.04 9.13 -0.57
CA VAL A 110 -6.13 9.97 0.64
C VAL A 110 -7.09 11.14 0.42
N VAL A 111 -6.96 11.85 -0.70
CA VAL A 111 -7.88 12.93 -1.08
C VAL A 111 -9.32 12.43 -1.20
N LEU A 112 -9.53 11.30 -1.88
CA LEU A 112 -10.86 10.70 -2.04
C LEU A 112 -11.51 10.36 -0.69
N LEU A 113 -10.75 9.80 0.26
CA LEU A 113 -11.24 9.48 1.61
C LEU A 113 -11.58 10.74 2.42
N ARG A 114 -10.75 11.78 2.33
CA ARG A 114 -10.98 13.09 2.94
C ARG A 114 -12.28 13.73 2.41
N GLU A 115 -12.49 13.71 1.10
CA GLU A 115 -13.71 14.20 0.45
C GLU A 115 -14.96 13.40 0.83
N ALA A 116 -14.78 12.11 1.12
CA ALA A 116 -15.81 11.24 1.66
C ALA A 116 -16.06 11.44 3.17
N GLY A 117 -15.32 12.35 3.82
CA GLY A 117 -15.55 12.77 5.21
C GLY A 117 -14.64 12.13 6.25
N ALA A 118 -13.56 11.44 5.87
CA ALA A 118 -12.59 10.89 6.84
C ALA A 118 -11.86 12.00 7.61
N VAL A 119 -11.86 11.93 8.94
CA VAL A 119 -11.21 12.94 9.80
C VAL A 119 -9.71 12.74 9.94
N GLN A 120 -9.23 11.51 9.77
CA GLN A 120 -7.82 11.15 9.68
C GLN A 120 -7.65 9.97 8.72
N VAL A 121 -6.53 9.90 8.04
CA VAL A 121 -6.11 8.84 7.13
C VAL A 121 -4.66 8.45 7.46
N HIS A 122 -4.50 7.29 8.08
CA HIS A 122 -3.20 6.69 8.41
C HIS A 122 -2.83 5.67 7.34
N LEU A 123 -1.83 5.98 6.52
CA LEU A 123 -1.37 5.10 5.45
C LEU A 123 -0.40 4.06 6.00
N ARG A 124 -0.60 2.80 5.63
CA ARG A 124 0.29 1.70 5.98
C ARG A 124 0.57 0.87 4.73
N ILE A 125 1.83 0.62 4.45
CA ILE A 125 2.28 -0.09 3.25
C ILE A 125 2.84 -1.44 3.66
N SER A 126 2.27 -2.53 3.16
CA SER A 126 2.69 -3.89 3.53
C SER A 126 3.95 -4.38 2.79
N ALA A 127 4.80 -3.45 2.38
CA ALA A 127 6.11 -3.69 1.79
C ALA A 127 7.10 -2.62 2.30
N PRO A 128 8.42 -2.91 2.32
CA PRO A 128 9.45 -1.89 2.47
C PRO A 128 9.42 -0.87 1.31
N PRO A 129 10.03 0.30 1.48
CA PRO A 129 10.12 1.29 0.41
C PRO A 129 10.98 0.77 -0.75
N PHE A 130 10.46 0.90 -1.97
CA PHE A 130 11.22 0.65 -3.19
C PHE A 130 12.23 1.77 -3.41
N ILE A 131 13.52 1.45 -3.39
CA ILE A 131 14.62 2.41 -3.55
C ILE A 131 15.44 2.19 -4.82
N THR A 132 15.30 1.03 -5.46
CA THR A 132 16.02 0.65 -6.68
C THR A 132 15.11 -0.11 -7.66
N PRO A 133 15.40 -0.05 -8.98
CA PRO A 133 14.61 -0.76 -10.01
C PRO A 133 14.76 -2.28 -9.90
N CYS A 134 13.90 -3.05 -10.58
CA CYS A 134 14.05 -4.51 -10.60
C CYS A 134 14.78 -4.96 -11.87
N TYR A 135 15.83 -5.78 -11.70
CA TYR A 135 16.59 -6.39 -12.81
C TYR A 135 16.15 -7.82 -13.15
N PHE A 136 15.11 -8.32 -12.47
CA PHE A 136 14.61 -9.70 -12.59
C PHE A 136 13.18 -9.77 -13.16
N GLY A 137 12.75 -8.74 -13.90
CA GLY A 137 11.52 -8.77 -14.71
C GLY A 137 10.26 -8.22 -14.05
N THR A 138 10.36 -7.57 -12.89
CA THR A 138 9.24 -6.77 -12.34
C THR A 138 9.30 -5.35 -12.90
N ASP A 139 8.16 -4.79 -13.31
CA ASP A 139 8.07 -3.41 -13.81
C ASP A 139 8.18 -2.39 -12.66
N ILE A 140 9.41 -2.11 -12.24
CA ILE A 140 9.76 -1.07 -11.29
C ILE A 140 10.54 -0.01 -12.07
N PRO A 141 10.12 1.27 -12.06
CA PRO A 141 10.78 2.30 -12.83
C PRO A 141 12.17 2.63 -12.26
N ASP A 142 12.94 3.40 -13.01
CA ASP A 142 14.25 3.90 -12.58
C ASP A 142 14.16 4.67 -11.26
N SER A 143 15.25 4.65 -10.50
CA SER A 143 15.28 5.13 -9.11
C SER A 143 14.75 6.56 -8.97
N GLU A 144 15.08 7.47 -9.89
CA GLU A 144 14.60 8.87 -9.87
C GLU A 144 13.07 9.02 -9.91
N HIS A 145 12.34 8.00 -10.39
CA HIS A 145 10.88 7.98 -10.45
C HIS A 145 10.23 7.33 -9.22
N LEU A 146 11.02 6.78 -8.30
CA LEU A 146 10.54 6.18 -7.05
C LEU A 146 10.27 7.28 -6.02
N ILE A 147 9.14 7.20 -5.32
CA ILE A 147 8.79 8.18 -4.30
C ILE A 147 9.74 8.15 -3.12
N ALA A 148 10.31 6.99 -2.81
CA ALA A 148 11.27 6.81 -1.74
C ALA A 148 12.73 7.06 -2.15
N HIS A 149 12.99 7.41 -3.41
CA HIS A 149 14.31 7.86 -3.83
C HIS A 149 14.62 9.23 -3.22
N ASP A 150 15.69 9.30 -2.43
CA ASP A 150 16.15 10.48 -1.70
C ASP A 150 15.07 11.16 -0.83
N ARG A 151 14.10 10.39 -0.33
CA ARG A 151 13.06 10.90 0.58
C ARG A 151 12.90 10.03 1.81
N SER A 152 12.79 10.70 2.95
CA SER A 152 12.43 10.12 4.23
C SER A 152 10.95 9.71 4.27
N PRO A 153 10.56 8.74 5.12
CA PRO A 153 9.15 8.40 5.34
C PRO A 153 8.27 9.62 5.70
N GLU A 154 8.81 10.60 6.42
CA GLU A 154 8.13 11.84 6.80
C GLU A 154 7.82 12.71 5.58
N GLU A 155 8.78 12.88 4.67
CA GLU A 155 8.58 13.60 3.41
C GLU A 155 7.57 12.90 2.51
N ILE A 156 7.62 11.57 2.44
CA ILE A 156 6.64 10.76 1.70
C ILE A 156 5.24 10.93 2.31
N CYS A 157 5.12 10.91 3.64
CA CYS A 157 3.85 11.15 4.33
C CYS A 157 3.25 12.49 3.91
N ALA A 158 4.05 13.57 3.96
CA ALA A 158 3.63 14.90 3.56
C ALA A 158 3.18 14.96 2.09
N LEU A 159 3.91 14.30 1.18
CA LEU A 159 3.57 14.24 -0.25
C LEU A 159 2.24 13.52 -0.51
N THR A 160 1.92 12.48 0.26
CA THR A 160 0.64 11.76 0.15
C THR A 160 -0.53 12.51 0.79
N GLY A 161 -0.26 13.41 1.74
CA GLY A 161 -1.27 14.12 2.52
C GLY A 161 -1.93 13.27 3.63
N ALA A 162 -1.35 12.11 3.95
CA ALA A 162 -1.78 11.26 5.05
C ALA A 162 -1.37 11.87 6.41
N ASP A 163 -2.10 11.55 7.48
CA ASP A 163 -1.78 12.01 8.85
C ASP A 163 -0.59 11.26 9.44
N SER A 164 -0.37 10.02 9.00
CA SER A 164 0.82 9.24 9.33
C SER A 164 1.06 8.20 8.26
N LEU A 165 2.32 7.80 8.09
CA LEU A 165 2.74 6.78 7.15
C LEU A 165 3.62 5.74 7.85
N GLY A 166 3.47 4.46 7.51
CA GLY A 166 4.34 3.39 7.97
C GLY A 166 4.57 2.32 6.90
N PHE A 167 5.83 2.04 6.58
CA PHE A 167 6.22 0.93 5.70
C PHE A 167 6.50 -0.34 6.52
N LEU A 168 6.31 -1.51 5.92
CA LEU A 168 6.74 -2.76 6.53
C LEU A 168 8.28 -2.73 6.68
N PRO A 169 8.83 -2.90 7.89
CA PRO A 169 10.28 -2.84 8.07
C PRO A 169 10.99 -3.97 7.33
N LEU A 170 12.12 -3.65 6.69
CA LEU A 170 12.96 -4.63 6.02
C LEU A 170 13.37 -5.79 6.96
N LYS A 171 13.67 -5.50 8.23
CA LYS A 171 14.05 -6.49 9.25
C LYS A 171 12.99 -7.58 9.52
N VAL A 172 11.72 -7.30 9.20
CA VAL A 172 10.61 -8.27 9.35
C VAL A 172 10.11 -8.80 8.01
N LEU A 173 10.64 -8.31 6.88
CA LEU A 173 10.20 -8.73 5.54
C LEU A 173 10.30 -10.24 5.37
N HIS A 174 11.44 -10.83 5.70
CA HIS A 174 11.67 -12.28 5.55
C HIS A 174 10.85 -13.12 6.53
N GLN A 175 10.21 -12.50 7.52
CA GLN A 175 9.34 -13.19 8.48
C GLN A 175 7.90 -13.35 7.96
N ILE A 176 7.54 -12.73 6.83
CA ILE A 176 6.15 -12.81 6.30
C ILE A 176 5.82 -14.20 5.74
N ALA A 177 6.83 -14.97 5.33
CA ALA A 177 6.67 -16.25 4.65
C ALA A 177 7.42 -17.38 5.37
N PRO A 178 7.03 -17.72 6.62
CA PRO A 178 7.77 -18.69 7.44
C PRO A 178 7.79 -20.11 6.88
N ASP A 179 6.80 -20.47 6.05
CA ASP A 179 6.66 -21.81 5.48
C ASP A 179 7.33 -21.93 4.10
N ALA A 180 8.05 -20.89 3.66
CA ALA A 180 8.74 -20.90 2.38
C ALA A 180 10.03 -21.73 2.46
N GLY A 181 10.12 -22.77 1.64
CA GLY A 181 11.32 -23.60 1.46
C GLY A 181 12.38 -22.99 0.54
N CYS A 182 12.32 -21.69 0.26
CA CYS A 182 13.25 -20.98 -0.63
C CYS A 182 13.63 -19.60 -0.05
N GLY A 183 14.75 -19.04 -0.51
CA GLY A 183 15.13 -17.66 -0.18
C GLY A 183 14.39 -16.62 -1.02
N PHE A 184 14.39 -15.37 -0.56
CA PHE A 184 13.76 -14.25 -1.26
C PHE A 184 14.78 -13.19 -1.64
N CYS A 185 14.64 -12.64 -2.85
CA CYS A 185 15.36 -11.43 -3.26
C CYS A 185 14.68 -10.20 -2.65
N ASP A 186 15.46 -9.35 -1.99
CA ASP A 186 15.03 -8.05 -1.47
C ASP A 186 15.76 -6.87 -2.13
N GLY A 187 16.42 -7.11 -3.26
CA GLY A 187 17.27 -6.15 -3.96
C GLY A 187 16.57 -4.83 -4.31
N CYS A 188 15.27 -4.84 -4.59
CA CYS A 188 14.50 -3.61 -4.86
C CYS A 188 14.35 -2.69 -3.63
N PHE A 189 14.56 -3.24 -2.42
CA PHE A 189 14.49 -2.55 -1.14
C PHE A 189 15.88 -2.28 -0.54
N THR A 190 16.90 -3.01 -0.98
CA THR A 190 18.26 -2.96 -0.40
C THR A 190 19.33 -2.46 -1.36
N GLY A 191 19.07 -2.48 -2.66
CA GLY A 191 20.08 -2.33 -3.71
C GLY A 191 21.02 -3.53 -3.87
N ASN A 192 20.92 -4.55 -3.00
CA ASN A 192 21.79 -5.72 -3.03
C ASN A 192 21.12 -6.85 -3.80
N TYR A 193 21.53 -7.04 -5.05
CA TYR A 193 21.01 -8.11 -5.89
C TYR A 193 21.83 -9.39 -5.75
N PRO A 194 21.22 -10.58 -5.91
CA PRO A 194 21.90 -11.88 -5.79
C PRO A 194 22.91 -12.15 -6.93
N ILE A 195 23.03 -11.25 -7.90
CA ILE A 195 24.03 -11.28 -8.96
C ILE A 195 24.82 -9.96 -8.95
N ARG A 196 26.08 -9.99 -9.39
CA ARG A 196 26.78 -8.75 -9.74
C ARG A 196 26.17 -8.22 -11.03
N LEU A 197 25.67 -6.98 -10.98
CA LEU A 197 25.20 -6.23 -12.15
C LEU A 197 26.39 -5.82 -13.02
#